data_AF-A0A699TSH4-F1
#
_entry.id   AF-A0A699TSH4-F1
#
_cell.length_a   1.000
_cell.length_b   1.000
_cell.length_c   1.000
_cell.angle_alpha   90.00
_cell.angle_beta   90.00
_cell.angle_gamma   90.00
#
_symmetry.space_group_name_H-M   'P 1'
#
loop_
_entity.id
_entity.type
_entity.pdbx_description
1 polymer ?
#
loop_
_entity_poly.entity_id
_entity_poly.type
_entity_poly.pdbx_seq_one_letter_code
_entity_poly.pdbx_strand_id
1 'polypeptide(L)'
;MQKKRATSPPGRLFVEGTSGNTGISLAFVAATRGYKLIIVMSSSYSMERRILMRAFGAELRITDSAKGITAVFQKVDEIVKIHPIVIP
;
A
#
# COMPACT_ATOMS: atom_id res chain seq x y z
N MET A 1 -21.66 1.71 -19.38
CA MET A 1 -21.13 2.84 -18.59
C MET A 1 -19.61 2.68 -18.51
N GLN A 2 -18.84 3.26 -19.45
CA GLN A 2 -17.38 3.18 -19.41
C GLN A 2 -16.86 4.05 -18.26
N LYS A 3 -16.33 3.43 -17.20
CA LYS A 3 -15.55 4.15 -16.18
C LYS A 3 -14.38 4.82 -16.90
N LYS A 4 -14.35 6.15 -16.94
CA LYS A 4 -13.16 6.92 -17.32
C LYS A 4 -11.98 6.35 -16.54
N ARG A 5 -11.04 5.70 -17.22
CA ARG A 5 -9.76 5.32 -16.62
C ARG A 5 -9.04 6.62 -16.34
N ALA A 6 -9.03 7.05 -15.08
CA ALA A 6 -8.19 8.15 -14.65
C ALA A 6 -6.74 7.75 -14.93
N THR A 7 -6.17 8.26 -16.02
CA THR A 7 -4.75 8.16 -16.32
C THR A 7 -4.03 8.95 -15.23
N SER A 8 -3.53 8.23 -14.24
CA SER A 8 -2.77 8.82 -13.16
C SER A 8 -1.45 9.36 -13.72
N PRO A 9 -0.99 10.54 -13.31
CA PRO A 9 0.28 11.09 -13.78
C PRO A 9 1.44 10.14 -13.43
N PRO A 10 2.52 10.12 -14.25
CA PRO A 10 3.72 9.33 -13.97
C PRO A 10 4.31 9.65 -12.60
N GLY A 11 4.79 8.64 -11.87
CA GLY A 11 5.49 8.81 -10.58
C GLY A 11 4.58 8.92 -9.35
N ARG A 12 3.33 8.49 -9.44
CA ARG A 12 2.35 8.58 -8.34
C ARG A 12 2.60 7.55 -7.23
N LEU A 13 2.29 7.94 -6.00
CA LEU A 13 2.36 7.09 -4.81
C LEU A 13 0.95 6.61 -4.43
N PHE A 14 0.79 5.30 -4.25
CA PHE A 14 -0.40 4.68 -3.68
C PHE A 14 -0.11 4.23 -2.26
N VAL A 15 -1.10 4.31 -1.39
CA VAL A 15 -0.99 3.86 0.00
C VAL A 15 -2.21 3.01 0.31
N GLU A 16 -2.01 1.78 0.75
CA GLU A 16 -3.11 0.87 1.07
C GLU A 16 -2.88 0.17 2.42
N GLY A 17 -3.93 0.13 3.24
CA GLY A 17 -3.95 -0.60 4.50
C GLY A 17 -4.45 -2.03 4.29
N THR A 18 -3.57 -2.97 3.97
CA THR A 18 -3.97 -4.37 3.71
C THR A 18 -2.89 -5.38 4.08
N SER A 19 -3.32 -6.58 4.45
CA SER A 19 -2.45 -7.70 4.79
C SER A 19 -2.59 -8.91 3.87
N GLY A 20 -3.52 -8.84 2.92
CA GLY A 20 -3.95 -9.97 2.11
C GLY A 20 -3.46 -9.92 0.67
N ASN A 21 -4.13 -10.71 -0.17
CA ASN A 21 -3.83 -10.82 -1.59
C ASN A 21 -4.05 -9.50 -2.35
N THR A 22 -4.90 -8.60 -1.84
CA THR A 22 -5.05 -7.25 -2.38
C THR A 22 -3.71 -6.52 -2.41
N GLY A 23 -2.94 -6.57 -1.32
CA GLY A 23 -1.62 -5.92 -1.25
C GLY A 23 -0.62 -6.52 -2.25
N ILE A 24 -0.65 -7.84 -2.42
CA ILE A 24 0.22 -8.55 -3.38
C ILE A 24 -0.15 -8.15 -4.82
N SER A 25 -1.44 -8.19 -5.17
CA SER A 25 -1.92 -7.80 -6.50
C SER A 25 -1.61 -6.34 -6.80
N LEU A 26 -1.80 -5.44 -5.83
CA LEU A 26 -1.46 -4.03 -5.97
C LEU A 26 0.04 -3.83 -6.13
N ALA A 27 0.88 -4.56 -5.37
CA ALA A 27 2.34 -4.48 -5.50
C ALA A 27 2.80 -4.89 -6.91
N PHE A 28 2.24 -5.99 -7.44
CA PHE A 28 2.52 -6.42 -8.81
C PHE A 28 2.08 -5.38 -9.85
N VAL A 29 0.86 -4.83 -9.72
CA VAL A 29 0.34 -3.81 -10.65
C VAL A 29 1.15 -2.50 -10.55
N ALA A 30 1.55 -2.09 -9.35
CA ALA A 30 2.37 -0.90 -9.15
C ALA A 30 3.75 -1.07 -9.80
N ALA A 31 4.38 -2.22 -9.60
CA ALA A 31 5.67 -2.56 -10.22
C ALA A 31 5.60 -2.51 -11.75
N THR A 32 4.58 -3.12 -12.34
CA THR A 32 4.41 -3.17 -13.81
C THR A 32 4.05 -1.83 -14.43
N ARG A 33 3.45 -0.91 -13.67
CA ARG A 33 3.05 0.42 -14.13
C ARG A 33 4.02 1.54 -13.74
N GLY A 34 5.11 1.23 -13.03
CA GLY A 34 6.05 2.23 -12.54
C GLY A 34 5.48 3.16 -11.47
N TYR A 35 4.49 2.68 -10.71
CA TYR A 35 3.93 3.42 -9.57
C TYR A 35 4.66 3.05 -8.28
N LYS A 36 4.75 4.00 -7.35
CA LYS A 36 5.21 3.72 -6.00
C LYS A 36 4.02 3.20 -5.18
N LEU A 37 4.27 2.22 -4.32
CA LEU A 37 3.24 1.66 -3.44
C LEU A 37 3.81 1.52 -2.03
N ILE A 38 3.08 2.06 -1.06
CA ILE A 38 3.27 1.77 0.36
C ILE A 38 2.11 0.90 0.82
N ILE A 39 2.40 -0.26 1.41
CA ILE A 39 1.42 -1.08 2.12
C ILE A 39 1.63 -0.91 3.62
N VAL A 40 0.55 -0.57 4.32
CA VAL A 40 0.52 -0.52 5.77
C VAL A 40 -0.14 -1.79 6.31
N MET A 41 0.50 -2.50 7.23
CA MET A 41 -0.05 -3.70 7.83
C MET A 41 0.46 -3.93 9.25
N SER A 42 -0.28 -4.69 10.06
CA SER A 42 0.17 -5.14 11.38
C SER A 42 1.33 -6.15 11.30
N SER A 43 2.19 -6.14 12.30
CA SER A 43 3.28 -7.13 12.49
C SER A 43 2.78 -8.57 12.61
N SER A 44 1.54 -8.78 13.08
CA SER A 44 0.91 -10.10 13.22
C SER A 44 0.62 -10.81 11.89
N TYR A 45 0.71 -10.12 10.75
CA TYR A 45 0.46 -10.72 9.44
C TYR A 45 1.67 -11.52 8.91
N SER A 46 1.42 -12.40 7.92
CA SER A 46 2.40 -13.37 7.41
C SER A 46 3.69 -12.74 6.88
N MET A 47 4.83 -13.36 7.23
CA MET A 47 6.15 -12.93 6.77
C MET A 47 6.35 -13.18 5.27
N GLU A 48 5.85 -14.30 4.77
CA GLU A 48 5.92 -14.71 3.37
C GLU A 48 5.26 -13.66 2.48
N ARG A 49 4.09 -13.16 2.89
CA ARG A 49 3.40 -12.08 2.18
C ARG A 49 4.20 -10.79 2.17
N ARG A 50 4.88 -10.45 3.27
CA ARG A 50 5.76 -9.27 3.34
C ARG A 50 6.95 -9.40 2.38
N ILE A 51 7.57 -10.57 2.34
CA ILE A 51 8.69 -10.85 1.44
C ILE A 51 8.23 -10.67 -0.01
N LEU A 52 7.09 -11.26 -0.39
CA LEU A 52 6.57 -11.18 -1.75
C LEU A 52 6.22 -9.74 -2.16
N MET A 53 5.55 -8.97 -1.29
CA MET A 53 5.24 -7.56 -1.59
C MET A 53 6.50 -6.71 -1.75
N ARG A 54 7.52 -6.92 -0.89
CA ARG A 54 8.82 -6.23 -1.03
C ARG A 54 9.56 -6.65 -2.30
N ALA A 55 9.47 -7.91 -2.70
CA ALA A 55 10.07 -8.40 -3.94
C ALA A 55 9.47 -7.70 -5.17
N PHE A 56 8.18 -7.33 -5.13
CA PHE A 56 7.55 -6.48 -6.13
C PHE A 56 7.84 -4.98 -5.96
N GLY A 57 8.71 -4.58 -5.03
CA GLY A 57 9.11 -3.18 -4.82
C GLY A 57 8.13 -2.34 -4.00
N ALA A 58 7.14 -2.95 -3.34
CA ALA A 58 6.30 -2.22 -2.40
C ALA A 58 7.06 -1.91 -1.10
N GLU A 59 6.90 -0.69 -0.60
CA GLU A 59 7.38 -0.29 0.72
C GLU A 59 6.39 -0.78 1.78
N LEU A 60 6.88 -1.41 2.85
CA LEU A 60 6.03 -1.92 3.92
C LEU A 60 6.18 -1.08 5.19
N ARG A 61 5.08 -0.51 5.66
CA ARG A 61 4.99 0.18 6.95
C ARG A 61 4.26 -0.71 7.94
N ILE A 62 5.03 -1.21 8.90
CA ILE A 62 4.52 -2.17 9.88
C ILE A 62 4.01 -1.43 11.11
N THR A 63 2.81 -1.78 11.56
CA THR A 63 2.24 -1.30 12.82
C THR A 63 2.31 -2.37 13.89
N ASP A 64 2.31 -1.94 15.15
CA ASP A 64 2.22 -2.83 16.30
C ASP A 64 0.86 -3.53 16.31
N SER A 65 0.87 -4.86 16.42
CA SER A 65 -0.35 -5.67 16.47
C SER A 65 -1.17 -5.42 17.72
N ALA A 66 -0.54 -5.01 18.84
CA ALA A 66 -1.23 -4.70 20.09
C ALA A 66 -2.17 -3.49 19.95
N LYS A 67 -1.92 -2.60 18.98
CA LYS A 67 -2.74 -1.41 18.70
C LYS A 67 -3.89 -1.69 17.73
N GLY A 68 -4.03 -2.93 17.26
CA GLY A 68 -5.11 -3.37 16.39
C GLY A 68 -5.14 -2.68 15.02
N ILE A 69 -6.27 -2.83 14.33
CA ILE A 69 -6.45 -2.31 12.97
C ILE A 69 -6.48 -0.79 12.91
N THR A 70 -6.89 -0.12 13.98
CA THR A 70 -6.93 1.35 14.05
C THR A 70 -5.56 1.96 13.82
N ALA A 71 -4.48 1.34 14.31
CA ALA A 71 -3.13 1.79 14.05
C ALA A 71 -2.74 1.74 12.57
N VAL A 72 -3.28 0.77 11.81
CA VAL A 72 -3.06 0.68 10.36
C VAL A 72 -3.67 1.90 9.67
N PHE A 73 -4.94 2.21 9.94
CA PHE A 73 -5.61 3.36 9.33
C PHE A 73 -4.96 4.69 9.74
N GLN A 74 -4.64 4.87 11.03
CA GLN A 74 -3.92 6.05 11.49
C GLN A 74 -2.59 6.22 10.75
N LYS A 75 -1.86 5.12 10.54
CA LYS A 75 -0.59 5.18 9.84
C LYS A 75 -0.76 5.48 8.34
N VAL A 76 -1.81 4.97 7.70
CA VAL A 76 -2.19 5.38 6.33
C VAL A 76 -2.46 6.88 6.28
N ASP A 77 -3.27 7.41 7.19
CA ASP A 77 -3.61 8.84 7.25
C ASP A 77 -2.38 9.72 7.47
N GLU A 78 -1.45 9.30 8.33
CA GLU A 78 -0.16 9.98 8.52
C GLU A 78 0.63 10.07 7.21
N ILE A 79 0.72 8.97 6.47
CA ILE A 79 1.47 8.91 5.21
C ILE A 79 0.81 9.79 4.15
N VAL A 80 -0.53 9.73 4.04
CA VAL A 80 -1.30 10.57 3.11
C VAL A 80 -1.08 12.06 3.40
N LYS A 81 -1.03 12.47 4.67
CA LYS A 81 -0.79 13.87 5.04
C LYS A 81 0.61 14.36 4.65
N ILE A 82 1.62 13.49 4.69
CA ILE A 82 3.01 13.85 4.39
C ILE A 82 3.27 13.85 2.87
N HIS A 83 2.48 13.12 2.10
CA HIS A 83 2.62 13.00 0.65
C HIS A 83 1.45 13.68 -0.10
N PRO A 84 1.65 14.87 -0.69
CA PRO A 84 0.56 15.64 -1.30
C PRO A 84 -0.04 15.02 -2.59
N ILE A 85 0.55 13.97 -3.14
CA ILE A 85 0.06 13.27 -4.35
C ILE A 85 -0.11 11.77 -4.06
N VAL A 86 -1.01 11.44 -3.14
CA VAL A 86 -1.43 10.06 -2.86
C VAL A 86 -2.79 9.79 -3.50
N ILE A 87 -3.02 8.56 -3.95
CA ILE A 87 -4.38 8.03 -4.19
C ILE A 87 -4.65 6.99 -3.10
N PRO A 88 -5.69 7.20 -2.27
CA PRO A 88 -6.24 6.15 -1.43
C PRO A 88 -7.03 5.13 -2.26
#